data_AF-A0A2K3DE03-F1
#
_entry.id   AF-A0A2K3DE03-F1
#
_cell.length_a   1.000
_cell.length_b   1.000
_cell.length_c   1.000
_cell.angle_alpha   90.00
_cell.angle_beta   90.00
_cell.angle_gamma   90.00
#
_symmetry.space_group_name_H-M   'P 1'
#
loop_
_entity.id
_entity.type
_entity.pdbx_description
1 polymer ?
#
loop_
_entity_poly.entity_id
_entity_poly.type
_entity_poly.pdbx_seq_one_letter_code
_entity_poly.pdbx_strand_id
1 'polypeptide(L)'
;MLRLALATKEVAVPENEALVQVFEELSAKAFEFSKSDPKAKFKGIALKKAGKALAEFPNQITLANLKEVSGLPGVGKGSIAKVKEFLETGTVAELSGVDDLAGVGKAAPQIADPGKDMAMNFM
;
A
#
# COMPACT_ATOMS: atom_id res chain seq x y z
N MET A 1 -4.62 -3.26 -37.89
CA MET A 1 -4.53 -2.52 -36.61
C MET A 1 -4.49 -3.54 -35.49
N LEU A 2 -3.30 -3.81 -34.93
CA LEU A 2 -3.16 -4.74 -33.81
C LEU A 2 -3.63 -4.00 -32.53
N ARG A 3 -4.80 -4.36 -32.00
CA ARG A 3 -5.15 -4.01 -30.62
C ARG A 3 -4.37 -4.95 -29.72
N LEU A 4 -3.35 -4.40 -29.05
CA LEU A 4 -2.60 -5.07 -28.00
C LEU A 4 -3.59 -5.46 -26.90
N ALA A 5 -3.76 -6.77 -26.68
CA ALA A 5 -4.53 -7.28 -25.56
C ALA A 5 -3.76 -6.96 -24.27
N LEU A 6 -4.06 -5.81 -23.66
CA LEU A 6 -3.73 -5.56 -22.26
C LEU A 6 -4.44 -6.66 -21.46
N ALA A 7 -3.66 -7.45 -20.72
CA ALA A 7 -4.19 -8.45 -19.81
C ALA A 7 -5.27 -7.79 -18.94
N THR A 8 -6.52 -8.21 -19.11
CA THR A 8 -7.66 -7.68 -18.37
C THR A 8 -7.48 -8.05 -16.90
N LYS A 9 -6.73 -7.25 -16.16
CA LYS A 9 -6.77 -7.28 -14.70
C LYS A 9 -8.14 -6.74 -14.32
N GLU A 10 -8.87 -7.50 -13.52
CA GLU A 10 -10.16 -7.07 -12.96
C GLU A 10 -9.89 -5.98 -11.92
N VAL A 11 -9.69 -4.76 -12.40
CA VAL A 11 -9.68 -3.55 -11.60
C VAL A 11 -11.09 -2.97 -11.68
N ALA A 12 -11.73 -2.76 -10.53
CA ALA A 12 -13.10 -2.25 -10.45
C ALA A 12 -13.24 -0.87 -11.14
N VAL A 13 -12.16 -0.09 -11.14
CA VAL A 13 -12.09 1.26 -11.74
C VAL A 13 -10.81 1.37 -12.58
N PRO A 14 -10.89 1.62 -13.90
CA PRO A 14 -9.72 1.59 -14.79
C PRO A 14 -8.66 2.64 -14.45
N GLU A 15 -9.04 3.79 -13.88
CA GLU A 15 -8.11 4.82 -13.43
C GLU A 15 -7.17 4.35 -12.31
N ASN A 16 -7.53 3.29 -11.59
CA ASN A 16 -6.70 2.70 -10.54
C ASN A 16 -5.66 1.71 -11.10
N GLU A 17 -5.72 1.34 -12.38
CA GLU A 17 -4.90 0.29 -12.97
C GLU A 17 -3.40 0.54 -12.81
N ALA A 18 -2.93 1.77 -13.09
CA ALA A 18 -1.53 2.12 -12.96
C ALA A 18 -1.02 1.99 -11.52
N LEU A 19 -1.84 2.40 -10.54
CA LEU A 19 -1.51 2.26 -9.13
C LEU A 19 -1.47 0.79 -8.70
N VAL A 20 -2.41 -0.02 -9.16
CA VAL A 20 -2.44 -1.47 -8.89
C VAL A 20 -1.19 -2.14 -9.47
N GLN A 21 -0.81 -1.77 -10.69
CA GLN A 21 0.40 -2.29 -11.34
C GLN A 21 1.66 -1.98 -10.52
N VAL A 22 1.81 -0.74 -10.04
CA VAL A 22 2.93 -0.36 -9.17
C VAL A 22 3.00 -1.25 -7.91
N PHE A 23 1.88 -1.54 -7.28
CA PHE A 23 1.85 -2.41 -6.09
C PHE A 23 2.21 -3.86 -6.40
N GLU A 24 1.82 -4.37 -7.56
CA GLU A 24 2.23 -5.70 -8.02
C GLU A 24 3.72 -5.78 -8.30
N GLU A 25 4.29 -4.78 -8.98
CA GLU A 25 5.73 -4.70 -9.27
C GLU A 25 6.54 -4.63 -7.98
N LEU A 26 6.14 -3.78 -7.03
CA LEU A 26 6.75 -3.70 -5.70
C LEU A 26 6.66 -5.04 -4.96
N SER A 27 5.52 -5.72 -5.05
CA SER A 27 5.31 -7.04 -4.43
C SER A 27 6.23 -8.09 -5.05
N ALA A 28 6.30 -8.16 -6.38
CA ALA A 28 7.17 -9.07 -7.11
C ALA A 28 8.64 -8.84 -6.74
N LYS A 29 9.10 -7.58 -6.77
CA LYS A 29 10.44 -7.18 -6.36
C LYS A 29 10.74 -7.61 -4.91
N ALA A 30 9.82 -7.40 -3.98
CA ALA A 30 9.99 -7.85 -2.60
C ALA A 30 10.07 -9.38 -2.46
N PHE A 31 9.32 -10.15 -3.26
CA PHE A 31 9.44 -11.60 -3.30
C PHE A 31 10.77 -12.06 -3.93
N GLU A 32 11.30 -11.35 -4.91
CA GLU A 32 12.64 -11.63 -5.44
C GLU A 32 13.71 -11.41 -4.38
N PHE A 33 13.67 -10.28 -3.68
CA PHE A 33 14.56 -10.01 -2.55
C PHE A 33 14.37 -11.00 -1.40
N SER A 34 13.19 -11.59 -1.25
CA SER A 34 12.94 -12.59 -0.21
C SER A 34 13.76 -13.86 -0.34
N LYS A 35 14.34 -14.11 -1.52
CA LYS A 35 15.31 -15.19 -1.74
C LYS A 35 16.64 -14.93 -1.02
N SER A 36 16.97 -13.66 -0.78
CA SER A 36 18.21 -13.22 -0.11
C SER A 36 17.97 -12.76 1.33
N ASP A 37 16.85 -12.11 1.61
CA ASP A 37 16.45 -11.70 2.96
C ASP A 37 15.02 -12.19 3.27
N PRO A 38 14.83 -13.16 4.17
CA PRO A 38 13.51 -13.75 4.43
C PRO A 38 12.49 -12.76 5.01
N LYS A 39 12.91 -11.61 5.55
CA LYS A 39 11.99 -10.59 6.07
C LYS A 39 11.28 -9.84 4.94
N ALA A 40 11.89 -9.76 3.75
CA ALA A 40 11.27 -9.16 2.57
C ALA A 40 10.00 -9.91 2.10
N LYS A 41 9.85 -11.20 2.45
CA LYS A 41 8.63 -11.98 2.17
C LYS A 41 7.37 -11.33 2.75
N PHE A 42 7.45 -10.83 3.99
CA PHE A 42 6.30 -10.19 4.65
C PHE A 42 5.92 -8.88 3.95
N LYS A 43 6.92 -8.13 3.45
CA LYS A 43 6.69 -6.93 2.64
C LYS A 43 5.99 -7.28 1.33
N GLY A 44 6.45 -8.31 0.63
CA GLY A 44 5.81 -8.81 -0.59
C GLY A 44 4.35 -9.20 -0.39
N ILE A 45 4.05 -9.89 0.72
CA ILE A 45 2.67 -10.26 1.09
C ILE A 45 1.81 -9.02 1.38
N ALA A 46 2.33 -8.05 2.13
CA ALA A 46 1.61 -6.82 2.46
C ALA A 46 1.28 -6.00 1.19
N LEU A 47 2.26 -5.83 0.31
CA LEU A 47 2.08 -5.14 -0.97
C LEU A 47 1.08 -5.86 -1.88
N LYS A 48 1.12 -7.20 -1.92
CA LYS A 48 0.15 -8.01 -2.68
C LYS A 48 -1.28 -7.81 -2.17
N LYS A 49 -1.47 -7.81 -0.84
CA LYS A 49 -2.78 -7.58 -0.23
C LYS A 49 -3.28 -6.16 -0.51
N ALA A 50 -2.41 -5.16 -0.39
CA ALA A 50 -2.75 -3.79 -0.73
C ALA A 50 -3.15 -3.66 -2.21
N GLY A 51 -2.36 -4.19 -3.14
CA GLY A 51 -2.68 -4.17 -4.57
C GLY A 51 -4.06 -4.76 -4.89
N LYS A 52 -4.43 -5.87 -4.25
CA LYS A 52 -5.78 -6.45 -4.37
C LYS A 52 -6.87 -5.51 -3.86
N ALA A 53 -6.71 -4.97 -2.65
CA ALA A 53 -7.68 -4.04 -2.08
C ALA A 53 -7.85 -2.77 -2.93
N LEU A 54 -6.78 -2.26 -3.54
CA LEU A 54 -6.81 -1.12 -4.45
C LEU A 54 -7.52 -1.48 -5.77
N ALA A 55 -7.35 -2.72 -6.25
CA ALA A 55 -8.02 -3.21 -7.45
C ALA A 55 -9.54 -3.37 -7.25
N GLU A 56 -9.96 -3.81 -6.07
CA GLU A 56 -11.37 -4.01 -5.71
C GLU A 56 -12.07 -2.72 -5.25
N PHE A 57 -11.32 -1.62 -5.06
CA PHE A 57 -11.88 -0.37 -4.57
C PHE A 57 -12.84 0.24 -5.61
N PRO A 58 -14.11 0.52 -5.27
CA PRO A 58 -15.16 0.82 -6.24
C PRO A 58 -15.11 2.24 -6.82
N ASN A 59 -14.22 3.10 -6.31
CA ASN A 59 -14.10 4.49 -6.73
C ASN A 59 -12.68 4.78 -7.23
N GLN A 60 -12.49 5.86 -7.98
CA GLN A 60 -11.15 6.33 -8.32
C GLN A 60 -10.39 6.72 -7.05
N ILE A 61 -9.17 6.22 -6.91
CA ILE A 61 -8.28 6.54 -5.78
C ILE A 61 -7.63 7.90 -6.06
N THR A 62 -7.81 8.84 -5.14
CA THR A 62 -7.29 10.21 -5.24
C THR A 62 -6.80 10.68 -3.87
N LEU A 63 -6.13 11.85 -3.81
CA LEU A 63 -5.70 12.43 -2.55
C LEU A 63 -6.87 12.75 -1.60
N ALA A 64 -8.07 12.98 -2.16
CA ALA A 64 -9.26 13.34 -1.40
C ALA A 64 -9.85 12.17 -0.60
N ASN A 65 -9.71 10.93 -1.08
CA ASN A 65 -10.29 9.74 -0.46
C ASN A 65 -9.25 8.77 0.14
N LEU A 66 -8.01 9.21 0.33
CA LEU A 66 -6.95 8.40 0.96
C LEU A 66 -7.34 7.82 2.32
N LYS A 67 -8.18 8.53 3.08
CA LYS A 67 -8.65 8.04 4.39
C LYS A 67 -9.52 6.79 4.23
N GLU A 68 -10.37 6.73 3.21
CA GLU A 68 -11.20 5.55 2.91
C GLU A 68 -10.33 4.37 2.48
N VAL A 69 -9.35 4.63 1.60
CA VAL A 69 -8.38 3.62 1.15
C VAL A 69 -7.55 3.08 2.32
N SER A 70 -7.21 3.93 3.31
CA SER A 70 -6.46 3.52 4.50
C SER A 70 -7.24 2.61 5.45
N GLY A 71 -8.57 2.60 5.36
CA GLY A 71 -9.44 1.71 6.12
C GLY A 71 -9.58 0.32 5.51
N LEU A 72 -9.07 0.09 4.28
CA LEU A 72 -9.24 -1.18 3.60
C LEU A 72 -8.41 -2.30 4.26
N PRO A 73 -8.98 -3.50 4.44
CA PRO A 73 -8.26 -4.63 5.00
C PRO A 73 -7.07 -5.00 4.10
N GLY A 74 -5.87 -5.06 4.69
CA GLY A 74 -4.64 -5.33 3.95
C GLY A 74 -3.91 -4.09 3.43
N VAL A 75 -4.49 -2.89 3.59
CA VAL A 75 -3.83 -1.61 3.30
C VAL A 75 -3.29 -1.01 4.61
N GLY A 76 -1.97 -1.03 4.76
CA GLY A 76 -1.29 -0.45 5.93
C GLY A 76 -0.76 0.96 5.69
N LYS A 77 -0.26 1.62 6.76
CA LYS A 77 0.33 2.97 6.68
C LYS A 77 1.45 3.08 5.63
N GLY A 78 2.32 2.08 5.54
CA GLY A 78 3.39 2.05 4.53
C GLY A 78 2.88 1.93 3.09
N SER A 79 1.75 1.24 2.88
CA SER A 79 1.08 1.20 1.57
C SER A 79 0.46 2.55 1.24
N ILE A 80 -0.23 3.19 2.19
CA ILE A 80 -0.84 4.51 1.96
C ILE A 80 0.20 5.58 1.63
N ALA A 81 1.37 5.55 2.28
CA ALA A 81 2.47 6.45 1.92
C ALA A 81 2.85 6.30 0.44
N LYS A 82 2.97 5.06 -0.06
CA LYS A 82 3.27 4.77 -1.47
C LYS A 82 2.13 5.17 -2.41
N VAL A 83 0.88 4.96 -2.02
CA VAL A 83 -0.29 5.43 -2.79
C VAL A 83 -0.24 6.95 -2.93
N LYS A 84 -0.04 7.66 -1.82
CA LYS A 84 0.07 9.12 -1.81
C LYS A 84 1.21 9.60 -2.71
N GLU A 85 2.40 9.00 -2.57
CA GLU A 85 3.57 9.31 -3.39
C GLU A 85 3.30 9.13 -4.88
N PHE A 86 2.66 8.02 -5.26
CA PHE A 86 2.27 7.78 -6.65
C PHE A 86 1.27 8.82 -7.16
N LEU A 87 0.29 9.23 -6.35
CA LEU A 87 -0.68 10.25 -6.74
C LEU A 87 -0.04 11.65 -6.88
N GLU A 88 0.97 11.97 -6.07
CA GLU A 88 1.68 13.26 -6.10
C GLU A 88 2.73 13.33 -7.21
N THR A 89 3.41 12.23 -7.51
CA THR A 89 4.60 12.22 -8.38
C THR A 89 4.45 11.39 -9.66
N GLY A 90 3.44 10.53 -9.74
CA GLY A 90 3.27 9.55 -10.81
C GLY A 90 4.19 8.33 -10.74
N THR A 91 5.09 8.24 -9.74
CA THR A 91 6.02 7.11 -9.56
C THR A 91 6.19 6.77 -8.08
N VAL A 92 6.87 5.66 -7.77
CA VAL A 92 7.28 5.32 -6.41
C VAL A 92 8.79 5.13 -6.38
N ALA A 93 9.47 5.81 -5.46
CA ALA A 93 10.93 5.86 -5.33
C ALA A 93 11.57 4.46 -5.25
N GLU A 94 10.87 3.53 -4.59
CA GLU A 94 11.28 2.13 -4.44
C GLU A 94 11.36 1.38 -5.79
N LEU A 95 10.64 1.84 -6.82
CA LEU A 95 10.75 1.34 -8.20
C LEU A 95 11.75 2.16 -9.04
N SER A 96 11.95 3.45 -8.76
CA SER A 96 12.91 4.29 -9.49
C SER A 96 14.38 4.06 -9.10
N GLY A 97 14.64 3.19 -8.11
CA GLY A 97 16.00 2.79 -7.72
C GLY A 97 16.67 3.74 -6.73
N VAL A 98 15.90 4.64 -6.09
CA VAL A 98 16.37 5.40 -4.93
C VAL A 98 16.23 4.47 -3.72
N ASP A 99 17.37 3.99 -3.26
CA ASP A 99 17.52 2.89 -2.31
C ASP A 99 17.02 3.29 -0.90
N ASP A 100 15.76 2.96 -0.59
CA ASP A 100 15.28 2.91 0.78
C ASP A 100 14.59 1.56 1.04
N LEU A 101 15.43 0.51 1.10
CA LEU A 101 15.10 -0.73 1.80
C LEU A 101 15.05 -0.54 3.34
N ALA A 102 15.19 0.70 3.83
CA ALA A 102 15.00 1.06 5.23
C ALA A 102 13.51 1.13 5.63
N GLY A 103 12.94 -0.03 5.90
CA GLY A 103 11.89 -0.27 6.90
C GLY A 103 10.79 0.79 7.12
N VAL A 104 9.59 0.51 6.62
CA VAL A 104 8.33 1.01 7.21
C VAL A 104 7.40 -0.15 7.57
N GLY A 105 7.91 -0.95 8.50
CA GLY A 105 7.10 -1.60 9.53
C GLY A 105 7.30 -0.88 10.86
N LYS A 106 7.40 0.45 10.89
CA LYS A 106 7.12 1.14 12.16
C LYS A 106 5.62 1.03 12.35
N ALA A 107 5.26 0.26 13.37
CA ALA A 107 3.91 0.24 13.93
C ALA A 107 3.36 1.67 13.89
N ALA A 108 2.09 1.78 13.51
CA ALA A 108 1.32 2.99 13.72
C ALA A 108 1.79 3.67 15.01
N PRO A 109 2.13 4.98 15.02
CA PRO A 109 2.08 5.70 16.29
C PRO A 109 0.74 5.34 16.89
N GLN A 110 0.78 4.67 18.05
CA GLN A 110 -0.40 4.42 18.85
C GLN A 110 -0.98 5.81 19.04
N ILE A 111 -2.15 6.04 18.45
CA ILE A 111 -2.96 7.18 18.88
C ILE A 111 -3.25 6.80 20.32
N ALA A 112 -2.51 7.38 21.26
CA ALA A 112 -2.85 7.28 22.66
C ALA A 112 -4.23 7.91 22.77
N ASP A 113 -5.27 7.09 22.90
CA ASP A 113 -6.60 7.51 23.31
C ASP A 113 -6.44 8.24 24.65
N PRO A 114 -6.57 9.58 24.73
CA PRO A 114 -6.27 10.33 25.95
C PRO A 114 -7.35 10.18 27.04
N GLY A 115 -8.19 9.15 26.99
CA GLY A 115 -9.54 9.21 27.56
C GLY A 115 -9.95 8.12 28.55
N LYS A 116 -9.06 7.25 29.06
CA LYS A 116 -9.53 6.14 29.92
C LYS A 116 -8.83 5.90 31.26
N ASP A 117 -7.83 6.69 31.65
CA ASP A 117 -7.07 6.45 32.90
C ASP A 117 -7.32 7.48 33.99
N MET A 118 -8.59 7.75 34.34
CA MET A 118 -8.90 8.58 35.52
C MET A 118 -10.14 8.12 36.30
N ALA A 119 -10.41 6.82 36.30
CA ALA A 119 -11.20 6.18 37.35
C ALA A 119 -10.28 5.13 38.00
N MET A 120 -10.26 5.05 39.33
CA MET A 120 -9.38 4.23 40.19
C MET A 120 -8.15 4.97 40.77
N ASN A 121 -8.38 6.04 41.53
CA ASN A 121 -7.49 6.38 42.66
C ASN A 121 -8.25 7.04 43.83
N PHE A 122 -9.38 6.44 44.21
CA PHE A 122 -10.03 6.70 45.48
C PHE A 122 -10.41 5.36 46.11
N MET A 123 -9.45 4.76 46.83
CA MET A 123 -9.70 3.93 48.01
C MET A 123 -8.44 3.93 48.87
#